data_AF-A0A093XEQ0-F1
#
_entry.id   AF-A0A093XEQ0-F1
#
_cell.length_a   1.000
_cell.length_b   1.000
_cell.length_c   1.000
_cell.angle_alpha   90.00
_cell.angle_beta   90.00
_cell.angle_gamma   90.00
#
_symmetry.space_group_name_H-M   'P 1'
#
loop_
_entity.id
_entity.type
_entity.pdbx_description
1 polymer ?
#
loop_
_entity_poly.entity_id
_entity_poly.type
_entity_poly.pdbx_seq_one_letter_code
_entity_poly.pdbx_strand_id
1 'polypeptide(L)'
;MQLTSSGIEPVRSSGPAVKEQVVDKIPKRFKELKFGVQSTRDIVNQGVLEVSDRMLYDVEKNRKPVPNGAVDPRLGTSSKTGRCETCGEGLNNCNGHFGHVRLALPAFHIGYLKLVIAILQEICKDCARVLLTESERRQFLKELRRPNIDNLKRTQICKKINAQCRKAKTCPYCSAVNGQIRKTGVFKLTHDKFLAYNKSTAAKKVV
;
A
#
# COMPACT_ATOMS: atom_id res chain seq x y z
N MET A 1 -14.76 16.93 -33.83
CA MET A 1 -15.67 17.79 -33.04
C MET A 1 -14.86 18.93 -32.47
N GLN A 2 -15.10 20.14 -32.97
CA GLN A 2 -14.50 21.38 -32.48
C GLN A 2 -15.04 21.66 -31.07
N LEU A 3 -14.17 22.03 -30.13
CA LEU A 3 -14.59 22.64 -28.87
C LEU A 3 -13.99 24.04 -28.83
N THR A 4 -14.88 25.02 -28.95
CA THR A 4 -14.64 26.45 -28.81
C THR A 4 -14.34 26.76 -27.35
N SER A 5 -13.15 27.29 -27.09
CA SER A 5 -12.78 27.87 -25.81
C SER A 5 -13.46 29.23 -25.64
N SER A 6 -14.54 29.27 -24.86
CA SER A 6 -15.12 30.53 -24.36
C SER A 6 -14.15 31.18 -23.38
N GLY A 7 -13.65 32.35 -23.77
CA GLY A 7 -12.66 33.12 -23.02
C GLY A 7 -13.21 33.73 -21.74
N ILE A 8 -12.31 33.79 -20.74
CA ILE A 8 -12.33 34.78 -19.68
C ILE A 8 -10.95 35.45 -19.78
N GLU A 9 -10.89 36.64 -20.38
CA GLU A 9 -9.65 37.41 -20.45
C GLU A 9 -9.37 38.05 -19.07
N PRO A 10 -8.16 37.91 -18.50
CA PRO A 10 -7.76 38.69 -17.35
C PRO A 10 -7.40 40.11 -17.80
N VAL A 11 -7.94 41.08 -17.07
CA VAL A 11 -7.65 42.52 -17.19
C VAL A 11 -6.14 42.75 -17.22
N ARG A 12 -5.64 43.30 -18.34
CA ARG A 12 -4.23 43.65 -18.54
C ARG A 12 -3.87 44.90 -17.76
N SER A 13 -3.03 44.77 -16.74
CA SER A 13 -2.30 45.91 -16.18
C SER A 13 -1.16 46.31 -17.13
N SER A 14 -1.10 47.59 -17.47
CA SER A 14 -0.13 48.18 -18.39
C SER A 14 1.25 48.33 -17.73
N GLY A 15 2.10 47.33 -17.90
CA GLY A 15 3.55 47.37 -17.64
C GLY A 15 4.35 46.79 -18.81
N PRO A 16 5.65 47.08 -18.95
CA PRO A 16 6.45 46.64 -20.09
C PRO A 16 6.43 45.11 -20.19
N ALA A 17 6.09 44.60 -21.37
CA ALA A 17 5.91 43.17 -21.62
C ALA A 17 7.24 42.41 -21.45
N VAL A 18 7.40 41.78 -20.30
CA VAL A 18 8.44 40.78 -20.06
C VAL A 18 8.21 39.66 -21.07
N LYS A 19 9.26 39.29 -21.83
CA LYS A 19 9.18 38.20 -22.82
C LYS A 19 8.68 36.93 -22.12
N GLU A 20 7.49 36.50 -22.47
CA GLU A 20 6.87 35.31 -21.90
C GLU A 20 7.65 34.06 -22.36
N GLN A 21 7.90 33.13 -21.44
CA GLN A 21 8.65 31.93 -21.73
C GLN A 21 7.83 31.02 -22.67
N VAL A 22 8.40 30.66 -23.83
CA VAL A 22 7.77 29.70 -24.74
C VAL A 22 7.79 28.32 -24.10
N VAL A 23 6.61 27.85 -23.67
CA VAL A 23 6.43 26.51 -23.11
C VAL A 23 6.12 25.53 -24.23
N ASP A 24 7.11 24.75 -24.65
CA ASP A 24 6.90 23.65 -25.60
C ASP A 24 6.28 22.43 -24.88
N LYS A 25 5.14 21.94 -25.38
CA LYS A 25 4.37 20.81 -24.80
C LYS A 25 4.45 19.60 -25.73
N ILE A 26 5.55 18.85 -25.62
CA ILE A 26 5.80 17.64 -26.42
C ILE A 26 4.83 16.50 -26.02
N PRO A 27 4.19 15.80 -26.97
CA PRO A 27 3.33 14.66 -26.67
C PRO A 27 4.13 13.50 -26.06
N LYS A 28 3.60 12.92 -24.98
CA LYS A 28 4.24 11.80 -24.25
C LYS A 28 3.52 10.48 -24.55
N ARG A 29 4.28 9.37 -24.60
CA ARG A 29 3.75 8.01 -24.73
C ARG A 29 4.09 7.18 -23.49
N PHE A 30 3.11 6.44 -22.96
CA PHE A 30 3.33 5.53 -21.84
C PHE A 30 4.24 4.37 -22.27
N LYS A 31 5.35 4.16 -21.54
CA LYS A 31 6.32 3.11 -21.84
C LYS A 31 6.04 1.81 -21.07
N GLU A 32 5.76 1.94 -19.78
CA GLU A 32 5.58 0.82 -18.85
C GLU A 32 4.70 1.23 -17.67
N LEU A 33 4.10 0.24 -17.00
CA LEU A 33 3.33 0.44 -15.77
C LEU A 33 4.00 -0.32 -14.62
N LYS A 34 4.31 0.38 -13.53
CA LYS A 34 4.95 -0.18 -12.34
C LYS A 34 3.93 -0.37 -11.25
N PHE A 35 3.65 -1.61 -10.91
CA PHE A 35 2.79 -1.94 -9.78
C PHE A 35 3.57 -1.88 -8.47
N GLY A 36 2.91 -1.38 -7.42
CA GLY A 36 3.48 -1.27 -6.08
C GLY A 36 2.38 -1.09 -5.04
N VAL A 37 2.78 -1.14 -3.78
CA VAL A 37 1.89 -0.81 -2.65
C VAL A 37 2.18 0.62 -2.25
N GLN A 38 1.14 1.44 -2.11
CA GLN A 38 1.28 2.82 -1.66
C GLN A 38 1.68 2.86 -0.19
N SER A 39 2.61 3.76 0.17
CA SER A 39 2.91 4.01 1.58
C SER A 39 1.80 4.85 2.21
N THR A 40 1.71 4.85 3.54
CA THR A 40 0.75 5.72 4.26
C THR A 40 0.94 7.19 3.89
N ARG A 41 2.19 7.62 3.66
CA ARG A 41 2.50 8.99 3.25
C ARG A 41 1.96 9.28 1.84
N ASP A 42 2.11 8.34 0.91
CA ASP A 42 1.60 8.52 -0.46
C ASP A 42 0.07 8.62 -0.48
N ILE A 43 -0.61 7.82 0.34
CA ILE A 43 -2.07 7.85 0.48
C ILE A 43 -2.53 9.21 1.03
N VAL A 44 -1.86 9.73 2.08
CA VAL A 44 -2.17 11.04 2.66
C VAL A 44 -1.88 12.16 1.66
N ASN A 45 -0.75 12.12 0.95
CA ASN A 45 -0.36 13.13 -0.03
C ASN A 45 -1.31 13.19 -1.24
N GLN A 46 -1.95 12.07 -1.60
CA GLN A 46 -2.97 12.03 -2.65
C GLN A 46 -4.35 12.46 -2.13
N GLY A 47 -4.58 12.35 -0.83
CA GLY A 47 -5.84 12.67 -0.18
C GLY A 47 -6.03 14.17 0.00
N VAL A 48 -7.18 14.69 -0.40
CA VAL A 48 -7.57 16.09 -0.16
C VAL A 48 -8.17 16.26 1.25
N LEU A 49 -8.67 15.17 1.82
CA LEU A 49 -9.45 15.17 3.05
C LEU A 49 -9.19 13.91 3.87
N GLU A 50 -9.17 14.06 5.20
CA GLU A 50 -9.36 12.96 6.15
C GLU A 50 -10.86 12.77 6.41
N VAL A 51 -11.39 11.58 6.11
CA VAL A 51 -12.78 11.22 6.38
C VAL A 51 -12.87 10.67 7.80
N SER A 52 -13.55 11.41 8.66
CA SER A 52 -13.67 11.12 10.10
C SER A 52 -15.11 10.92 10.56
N ASP A 53 -16.08 11.55 9.88
CA ASP A 53 -17.49 11.44 10.26
C ASP A 53 -18.16 10.26 9.54
N ARG A 54 -19.02 9.54 10.27
CA ARG A 54 -19.82 8.44 9.76
C ARG A 54 -21.13 8.91 9.11
N MET A 55 -21.60 10.10 9.49
CA MET A 55 -22.86 10.65 8.98
C MET A 55 -22.67 11.11 7.54
N LEU A 56 -23.60 10.71 6.66
CA LEU A 56 -23.54 11.10 5.25
C LEU A 56 -24.19 12.47 5.03
N TYR A 57 -25.41 12.63 5.55
CA TYR A 57 -26.22 13.83 5.37
C TYR A 57 -26.75 14.35 6.70
N ASP A 58 -26.77 15.66 6.84
CA ASP A 58 -27.39 16.35 7.96
C ASP A 58 -28.90 16.51 7.69
N VAL A 59 -29.71 15.72 8.40
CA VAL A 59 -31.17 15.68 8.21
C VAL A 59 -31.81 17.02 8.56
N GLU A 60 -31.26 17.72 9.54
CA GLU A 60 -31.77 19.02 10.01
C GLU A 60 -31.39 20.15 9.04
N LYS A 61 -30.24 20.02 8.36
CA LYS A 61 -29.78 20.99 7.35
C LYS A 61 -30.11 20.58 5.93
N ASN A 62 -31.39 20.39 5.62
CA ASN A 62 -31.88 20.11 4.26
C ASN A 62 -31.17 18.92 3.56
N ARG A 63 -30.74 17.90 4.32
CA ARG A 63 -29.98 16.75 3.81
C ARG A 63 -28.70 17.16 3.07
N LYS A 64 -28.03 18.22 3.51
CA LYS A 64 -26.71 18.58 2.99
C LYS A 64 -25.66 17.56 3.43
N PRO A 65 -24.65 17.26 2.58
CA PRO A 65 -23.52 16.44 2.98
C PRO A 65 -22.84 16.96 4.24
N VAL A 66 -22.48 16.05 5.15
CA VAL A 66 -21.74 16.40 6.37
C VAL A 66 -20.27 16.65 6.02
N PRO A 67 -19.64 17.73 6.54
CA PRO A 67 -18.21 17.96 6.34
C PRO A 67 -17.37 16.84 6.98
N ASN A 68 -16.29 16.43 6.31
CA ASN A 68 -15.43 15.31 6.70
C ASN A 68 -16.15 13.94 6.71
N GLY A 69 -17.32 13.85 6.07
CA GLY A 69 -18.05 12.61 5.81
C GLY A 69 -17.65 11.95 4.48
N ALA A 70 -18.21 10.77 4.20
CA ALA A 70 -17.86 10.02 2.99
C ALA A 70 -18.38 10.65 1.68
N VAL A 71 -19.35 11.56 1.77
CA VAL A 71 -19.97 12.26 0.62
C VAL A 71 -19.61 13.75 0.59
N ASP A 72 -18.49 14.12 1.21
CA ASP A 72 -18.01 15.50 1.26
C ASP A 72 -17.76 16.05 -0.17
N PRO A 73 -18.27 17.25 -0.52
CA PRO A 73 -18.12 17.83 -1.86
C PRO A 73 -16.68 18.05 -2.33
N ARG A 74 -15.70 18.06 -1.40
CA ARG A 74 -14.26 18.11 -1.73
C ARG A 74 -13.76 16.83 -2.39
N LEU A 75 -14.43 15.69 -2.18
CA LEU A 75 -14.08 14.42 -2.83
C LEU A 75 -14.62 14.34 -4.27
N GLY A 76 -15.59 15.19 -4.61
CA GLY A 76 -16.24 15.23 -5.91
C GLY A 76 -17.73 15.55 -5.79
N THR A 77 -18.40 15.63 -6.94
CA THR A 77 -19.86 15.81 -7.01
C THR A 77 -20.48 14.63 -7.74
N SER A 78 -21.57 14.10 -7.21
CA SER A 78 -22.42 13.09 -7.88
C SER A 78 -23.71 13.71 -8.45
N SER A 79 -23.96 14.99 -8.18
CA SER A 79 -25.16 15.69 -8.64
C SER A 79 -24.87 16.44 -9.95
N LYS A 80 -25.83 16.42 -10.89
CA LYS A 80 -25.76 17.20 -12.13
C LYS A 80 -25.64 18.71 -11.89
N THR A 81 -26.24 19.21 -10.80
CA THR A 81 -26.21 20.63 -10.42
C THR A 81 -25.11 20.94 -9.40
N GLY A 82 -24.52 19.92 -8.78
CA GLY A 82 -23.45 20.09 -7.80
C GLY A 82 -22.11 20.40 -8.47
N ARG A 83 -21.26 21.16 -7.78
CA ARG A 83 -19.88 21.44 -8.16
C ARG A 83 -18.94 20.89 -7.10
N CYS A 84 -17.78 20.39 -7.53
CA CYS A 84 -16.76 19.96 -6.59
C CYS A 84 -16.09 21.16 -5.92
N GLU A 85 -15.88 21.10 -4.61
CA GLU A 85 -15.22 22.20 -3.87
C GLU A 85 -13.71 22.25 -4.10
N THR A 86 -13.09 21.17 -4.60
CA THR A 86 -11.65 21.09 -4.82
C THR A 86 -11.24 21.61 -6.20
N CYS A 87 -11.89 21.15 -7.27
CA CYS A 87 -11.57 21.57 -8.64
C CYS A 87 -12.55 22.62 -9.21
N GLY A 88 -13.68 22.88 -8.55
CA GLY A 88 -14.71 23.82 -9.04
C GLY A 88 -15.54 23.31 -10.23
N GLU A 89 -15.19 22.14 -10.77
CA GLU A 89 -15.82 21.55 -11.95
C GLU A 89 -17.14 20.83 -11.61
N GLY A 90 -18.00 20.73 -12.62
CA GLY A 90 -19.23 19.92 -12.57
C GLY A 90 -18.96 18.43 -12.78
N LEU A 91 -20.03 17.62 -12.68
CA LEU A 91 -19.97 16.15 -12.78
C LEU A 91 -19.24 15.62 -14.02
N ASN A 92 -19.38 16.27 -15.18
CA ASN A 92 -18.80 15.79 -16.44
C ASN A 92 -17.28 15.98 -16.53
N ASN A 93 -16.74 16.98 -15.84
CA ASN A 93 -15.33 17.38 -15.94
C ASN A 93 -14.53 17.01 -14.69
N CYS A 94 -15.19 16.76 -13.56
CA CYS A 94 -14.54 16.34 -12.33
C CYS A 94 -13.98 14.92 -12.47
N ASN A 95 -12.68 14.77 -12.24
CA ASN A 95 -11.98 13.49 -12.23
C ASN A 95 -12.11 12.71 -10.90
N GLY A 96 -12.65 13.36 -9.86
CA GLY A 96 -12.74 12.82 -8.50
C GLY A 96 -11.44 13.00 -7.72
N HIS A 97 -11.58 13.17 -6.41
CA HIS A 97 -10.47 13.40 -5.50
C HIS A 97 -10.46 12.35 -4.40
N PHE A 98 -9.26 11.86 -4.07
CA PHE A 98 -9.12 10.88 -3.00
C PHE A 98 -9.29 11.55 -1.63
N GLY A 99 -9.88 10.79 -0.72
CA GLY A 99 -9.79 11.02 0.72
C GLY A 99 -9.03 9.86 1.36
N HIS A 100 -8.69 10.00 2.63
CA HIS A 100 -8.12 8.92 3.41
C HIS A 100 -8.83 8.76 4.75
N VAL A 101 -8.85 7.55 5.28
CA VAL A 101 -9.39 7.24 6.61
C VAL A 101 -8.23 6.79 7.48
N ARG A 102 -8.01 7.49 8.58
CA ARG A 102 -7.00 7.09 9.55
C ARG A 102 -7.58 6.05 10.50
N LEU A 103 -7.07 4.82 10.40
CA LEU A 103 -7.45 3.74 11.31
C LEU A 103 -6.74 3.92 12.66
N ALA A 104 -7.48 3.72 13.76
CA ALA A 104 -6.92 3.77 15.11
C ALA A 104 -5.91 2.64 15.38
N LEU A 105 -6.12 1.47 14.76
CA LEU A 105 -5.24 0.31 14.84
C LEU A 105 -4.94 -0.24 13.44
N PRO A 106 -3.73 -0.77 13.19
CA PRO A 106 -3.40 -1.37 11.91
C PRO A 106 -4.22 -2.65 11.68
N ALA A 107 -4.65 -2.86 10.44
CA ALA A 107 -5.39 -4.05 10.03
C ALA A 107 -4.64 -4.81 8.93
N PHE A 108 -4.79 -6.14 8.92
CA PHE A 108 -4.24 -6.95 7.84
C PHE A 108 -5.04 -6.77 6.56
N HIS A 109 -4.34 -6.43 5.48
CA HIS A 109 -4.95 -6.41 4.15
C HIS A 109 -5.20 -7.84 3.66
N ILE A 110 -6.45 -8.18 3.34
CA ILE A 110 -6.87 -9.54 2.95
C ILE A 110 -6.08 -10.09 1.74
N GLY A 111 -5.79 -9.23 0.75
CA GLY A 111 -5.03 -9.60 -0.43
C GLY A 111 -3.56 -9.94 -0.16
N TYR A 112 -2.99 -9.39 0.92
CA TYR A 112 -1.57 -9.60 1.27
C TYR A 112 -1.38 -10.61 2.40
N LEU A 113 -2.45 -11.11 3.02
CA LEU A 113 -2.35 -12.00 4.18
C LEU A 113 -1.49 -13.24 3.92
N LYS A 114 -1.62 -13.86 2.73
CA LYS A 114 -0.79 -15.03 2.35
C LYS A 114 0.70 -14.67 2.26
N LEU A 115 1.02 -13.50 1.71
CA LEU A 115 2.39 -12.99 1.58
C LEU A 115 2.97 -12.64 2.95
N VAL A 116 2.18 -12.00 3.82
CA VAL A 116 2.56 -11.69 5.20
C VAL A 116 2.94 -12.97 5.95
N ILE A 117 2.14 -14.04 5.85
CA ILE A 117 2.47 -15.32 6.47
C ILE A 117 3.79 -15.88 5.93
N ALA A 118 4.02 -15.81 4.62
CA ALA A 118 5.26 -16.29 4.01
C ALA A 118 6.48 -15.53 4.55
N ILE A 119 6.42 -14.20 4.59
CA ILE A 119 7.50 -13.35 5.14
C ILE A 119 7.71 -13.64 6.63
N LEU A 120 6.63 -13.74 7.41
CA LEU A 120 6.72 -14.09 8.83
C LEU A 120 7.34 -15.47 9.04
N GLN A 121 7.23 -16.40 8.10
CA GLN A 121 7.92 -17.70 8.19
C GLN A 121 9.40 -17.63 7.79
N GLU A 122 9.81 -16.58 7.08
CA GLU A 122 11.17 -16.40 6.59
C GLU A 122 12.07 -15.60 7.53
N ILE A 123 11.48 -14.80 8.43
CA ILE A 123 12.22 -13.94 9.36
C ILE A 123 12.22 -14.48 10.80
N CYS A 124 13.24 -14.09 11.55
CA CYS A 124 13.30 -14.25 13.00
C CYS A 124 12.36 -13.25 13.68
N LYS A 125 11.63 -13.70 14.72
CA LYS A 125 10.61 -12.87 15.40
C LYS A 125 11.22 -11.96 16.46
N ASP A 126 12.47 -12.23 16.84
CA ASP A 126 13.21 -11.46 17.84
C ASP A 126 14.15 -10.42 17.18
N CYS A 127 14.88 -10.79 16.12
CA CYS A 127 15.83 -9.86 15.46
C CYS A 127 15.43 -9.39 14.05
N ALA A 128 14.27 -9.82 13.53
CA ALA A 128 13.74 -9.49 12.21
C ALA A 128 14.63 -9.83 11.00
N ARG A 129 15.75 -10.54 11.20
CA ARG A 129 16.62 -11.01 10.11
C ARG A 129 16.06 -12.26 9.45
N VAL A 130 16.34 -12.42 8.16
CA VAL A 130 15.98 -13.64 7.41
C VAL A 130 16.72 -14.84 7.99
N LEU A 131 16.01 -15.96 8.17
CA LEU A 131 16.50 -17.23 8.73
C LEU A 131 17.35 -18.02 7.72
N LEU A 132 18.37 -17.37 7.19
CA LEU A 132 19.38 -17.95 6.32
C LEU A 132 20.76 -17.66 6.87
N THR A 133 21.68 -18.62 6.71
CA THR A 133 23.10 -18.40 6.95
C THR A 133 23.66 -17.41 5.92
N GLU A 134 24.83 -16.83 6.20
CA GLU A 134 25.41 -15.83 5.32
C GLU A 134 25.78 -16.40 3.94
N SER A 135 26.25 -17.65 3.88
CA SER A 135 26.58 -18.34 2.63
C SER A 135 25.34 -18.53 1.74
N GLU A 136 24.25 -19.07 2.31
CA GLU A 136 22.97 -19.27 1.62
C GLU A 136 22.39 -17.94 1.13
N ARG A 137 22.41 -16.91 1.99
CA ARG A 137 21.95 -15.56 1.64
C ARG A 137 22.72 -15.00 0.44
N ARG A 138 24.05 -15.11 0.42
CA ARG A 138 24.88 -14.65 -0.70
C ARG A 138 24.58 -15.42 -1.98
N GLN A 139 24.36 -16.74 -1.90
CA GLN A 139 24.00 -17.57 -3.04
C GLN A 139 22.66 -17.13 -3.66
N PHE A 140 21.59 -17.00 -2.87
CA PHE A 140 20.28 -16.59 -3.38
C PHE A 140 20.29 -15.16 -3.93
N LEU A 141 21.03 -14.23 -3.31
CA LEU A 141 21.19 -12.88 -3.84
C LEU A 141 21.86 -12.87 -5.22
N LYS A 142 22.86 -13.74 -5.44
CA LYS A 142 23.51 -13.89 -6.75
C LYS A 142 22.52 -14.41 -7.80
N GLU A 143 21.62 -15.34 -7.44
CA GLU A 143 20.59 -15.85 -8.35
C GLU A 143 19.52 -14.80 -8.68
N LEU A 144 19.06 -14.04 -7.68
CA LEU A 144 18.01 -13.02 -7.84
C LEU A 144 18.46 -11.77 -8.61
N ARG A 145 19.75 -11.44 -8.56
CA ARG A 145 20.33 -10.27 -9.26
C ARG A 145 20.75 -10.55 -10.70
N ARG A 146 20.55 -11.78 -11.20
CA ARG A 146 20.85 -12.08 -12.61
C ARG A 146 19.99 -11.21 -13.53
N PRO A 147 20.57 -10.55 -14.55
CA PRO A 147 19.81 -9.73 -15.48
C PRO A 147 18.80 -10.61 -16.25
N ASN A 148 17.67 -10.01 -16.64
CA ASN A 148 16.61 -10.66 -17.43
C ASN A 148 16.03 -11.94 -16.78
N ILE A 149 15.91 -11.95 -15.45
CA ILE A 149 15.24 -13.05 -14.75
C ILE A 149 13.74 -13.05 -15.03
N ASP A 150 13.24 -14.19 -15.49
CA ASP A 150 11.82 -14.42 -15.70
C ASP A 150 11.04 -14.51 -14.37
N ASN A 151 9.76 -14.13 -14.39
CA ASN A 151 8.88 -14.13 -13.23
C ASN A 151 8.72 -15.54 -12.62
N LEU A 152 8.62 -16.57 -13.47
CA LEU A 152 8.51 -17.96 -13.00
C LEU A 152 9.75 -18.38 -12.22
N LYS A 153 10.94 -18.07 -12.74
CA LYS A 153 12.22 -18.36 -12.08
C LYS A 153 12.35 -17.61 -10.75
N ARG A 154 12.01 -16.32 -10.72
CA ARG A 154 12.00 -15.53 -9.48
C ARG A 154 11.08 -16.18 -8.42
N THR A 155 9.88 -16.58 -8.83
CA THR A 155 8.91 -17.24 -7.94
C THR A 155 9.43 -18.58 -7.41
N GLN A 156 10.10 -19.37 -8.24
CA GLN A 156 10.73 -20.63 -7.82
C GLN A 156 11.85 -20.40 -6.80
N ILE A 157 12.70 -19.38 -6.98
CA ILE A 157 13.75 -19.02 -6.02
C ILE A 157 13.14 -18.60 -4.68
N CYS A 158 12.12 -17.74 -4.68
CA CYS A 158 11.43 -17.35 -3.45
C CYS A 158 10.80 -18.56 -2.73
N LYS A 159 10.23 -19.52 -3.47
CA LYS A 159 9.74 -20.78 -2.87
C LYS A 159 10.85 -21.61 -2.22
N LYS A 160 12.04 -21.68 -2.84
CA LYS A 160 13.21 -22.37 -2.26
C LYS A 160 13.67 -21.70 -0.97
N ILE A 161 13.77 -20.36 -0.96
CA ILE A 161 14.10 -19.56 0.23
C ILE A 161 13.10 -19.85 1.35
N ASN A 162 11.79 -19.78 1.04
CA ASN A 162 10.74 -20.05 2.02
C ASN A 162 10.85 -21.45 2.63
N ALA A 163 11.11 -22.47 1.81
CA ALA A 163 11.27 -23.85 2.26
C ALA A 163 12.50 -24.04 3.17
N GLN A 164 13.58 -23.30 2.93
CA GLN A 164 14.79 -23.36 3.74
C GLN A 164 14.61 -22.65 5.08
N CYS A 165 14.08 -21.43 5.08
CA CYS A 165 13.80 -20.68 6.31
C CYS A 165 12.82 -21.43 7.23
N ARG A 166 11.81 -22.12 6.67
CA ARG A 166 10.86 -22.94 7.45
C ARG A 166 11.52 -24.10 8.21
N LYS A 167 12.67 -24.59 7.74
CA LYS A 167 13.42 -25.67 8.40
C LYS A 167 14.30 -25.14 9.53
N ALA A 168 14.67 -23.85 9.50
CA ALA A 168 15.52 -23.22 10.50
C ALA A 168 14.75 -23.04 11.82
N LYS A 169 15.06 -23.90 12.80
CA LYS A 169 14.47 -23.83 14.15
C LYS A 169 15.14 -22.79 15.04
N THR A 170 16.39 -22.44 14.75
CA THR A 170 17.20 -21.51 15.53
C THR A 170 17.74 -20.43 14.62
N CYS A 171 17.69 -19.17 15.06
CA CYS A 171 18.22 -18.06 14.29
C CYS A 171 19.76 -18.11 14.27
N PRO A 172 20.41 -18.00 13.10
CA PRO A 172 21.87 -18.00 13.01
C PRO A 172 22.52 -16.70 13.53
N TYR A 173 21.75 -15.64 13.80
CA TYR A 173 22.27 -14.34 14.22
C TYR A 173 22.07 -14.05 15.71
N CYS A 174 20.92 -14.42 16.29
CA CYS A 174 20.61 -14.15 17.70
C CYS A 174 20.32 -15.41 18.52
N SER A 175 20.46 -16.60 17.93
CA SER A 175 20.24 -17.90 18.57
C SER A 175 18.82 -18.14 19.11
N ALA A 176 17.86 -17.25 18.81
CA ALA A 176 16.50 -17.42 19.27
C ALA A 176 15.76 -18.57 18.55
N VAL A 177 14.91 -19.28 19.29
CA VAL A 177 14.08 -20.37 18.77
C VAL A 177 12.92 -19.81 17.95
N ASN A 178 12.79 -20.29 16.72
CA ASN A 178 11.73 -19.91 15.79
C ASN A 178 10.85 -21.13 15.48
N GLY A 179 9.63 -21.09 16.02
CA GLY A 179 8.59 -22.06 15.70
C GLY A 179 7.81 -21.74 14.42
N GLN A 180 6.81 -22.58 14.13
CA GLN A 180 5.97 -22.45 12.94
C GLN A 180 4.91 -21.35 13.11
N ILE A 181 4.69 -20.58 12.05
CA ILE A 181 3.57 -19.62 11.97
C ILE A 181 2.37 -20.32 11.32
N ARG A 182 1.23 -20.30 12.01
CA ARG A 182 -0.04 -20.90 11.55
C ARG A 182 -1.15 -19.86 11.56
N LYS A 183 -2.12 -20.04 10.67
CA LYS A 183 -3.40 -19.30 10.70
C LYS A 183 -4.37 -20.10 11.56
N THR A 184 -4.71 -19.59 12.74
CA THR A 184 -5.61 -20.27 13.69
C THR A 184 -7.07 -19.84 13.52
N GLY A 185 -7.32 -18.72 12.84
CA GLY A 185 -8.68 -18.24 12.58
C GLY A 185 -8.73 -17.20 11.47
N VAL A 186 -9.88 -16.53 11.34
CA VAL A 186 -10.06 -15.42 10.40
C VAL A 186 -9.18 -14.26 10.84
N PHE A 187 -8.19 -13.89 10.00
CA PHE A 187 -7.17 -12.86 10.29
C PHE A 187 -6.34 -13.04 11.58
N LYS A 188 -6.31 -14.24 12.17
CA LYS A 188 -5.49 -14.54 13.35
C LYS A 188 -4.30 -15.42 12.98
N LEU A 189 -3.10 -14.94 13.29
CA LEU A 189 -1.83 -15.64 13.10
C LEU A 189 -1.23 -15.98 14.46
N THR A 190 -0.77 -17.21 14.61
CA THR A 190 -0.17 -17.71 15.86
C THR A 190 1.25 -18.19 15.58
N HIS A 191 2.16 -17.87 16.50
CA HIS A 191 3.54 -18.35 16.48
C HIS A 191 3.76 -19.44 17.52
N ASP A 192 3.82 -20.68 17.07
CA ASP A 192 4.01 -21.83 17.96
C ASP A 192 5.51 -22.03 18.26
N LYS A 193 6.11 -21.13 19.05
CA LYS A 193 7.57 -21.06 19.29
C LYS A 193 8.18 -22.40 19.70
N PHE A 194 7.51 -23.14 20.59
CA PHE A 194 8.03 -24.38 21.17
C PHE A 194 7.35 -25.65 20.64
N LEU A 195 6.70 -25.60 19.47
CA LEU A 195 5.99 -26.75 18.91
C LEU A 195 6.86 -28.01 18.81
N ALA A 196 8.12 -27.85 18.40
CA ALA A 196 9.06 -28.97 18.26
C ALA A 196 9.47 -29.55 19.62
N TYR A 197 9.65 -28.71 20.63
CA TYR A 197 9.96 -29.15 22.00
C TYR A 197 8.76 -29.89 22.59
N ASN A 198 7.57 -29.31 22.52
CA ASN A 198 6.33 -29.86 23.08
C ASN A 198 5.93 -31.20 22.44
N LYS A 199 6.26 -31.42 21.16
CA LYS A 199 6.02 -32.69 20.47
C LYS A 199 7.09 -33.76 20.72
N SER A 200 8.24 -33.38 21.24
CA SER A 200 9.35 -34.29 21.47
C SER A 200 9.22 -35.00 22.82
N THR A 201 9.89 -36.15 22.97
CA THR A 201 10.02 -36.86 24.25
C THR A 201 10.80 -36.06 25.30
N ALA A 202 11.47 -34.96 24.91
CA ALA A 202 12.22 -34.11 25.82
C ALA A 202 11.31 -33.49 26.90
N ALA A 203 10.07 -33.13 26.55
CA ALA A 203 9.10 -32.62 27.52
C ALA A 203 8.77 -33.62 28.64
N LYS A 204 8.90 -34.92 28.38
CA LYS A 204 8.65 -35.99 29.36
C LYS A 204 9.86 -36.29 30.26
N LYS A 205 11.04 -35.73 29.97
CA LYS A 205 12.29 -35.98 30.70
C LYS A 205 12.61 -34.91 31.75
N VAL A 206 11.78 -33.87 31.87
CA VAL A 206 11.95 -32.76 32.83
C VAL A 206 10.99 -32.94 34.02
N VAL A 207 10.62 -34.18 34.32
CA VAL A 207 9.86 -34.55 35.53
C VAL A 207 10.80 -35.22 36.51
#